data_AF-A0A972RYL3-F1
#
_entry.id   AF-A0A972RYL3-F1
#
_cell.length_a   1.000
_cell.length_b   1.000
_cell.length_c   1.000
_cell.angle_alpha   90.00
_cell.angle_beta   90.00
_cell.angle_gamma   90.00
#
_symmetry.space_group_name_H-M   'P 1'
#
loop_
_entity.id
_entity.type
_entity.pdbx_description
1 polymer ?
#
loop_
_entity_poly.entity_id
_entity_poly.type
_entity_poly.pdbx_seq_one_letter_code
_entity_poly.pdbx_strand_id
1 'polypeptide(L)'
;MEFITLLDIPTDELIQIEQSEIDEANRYVERVLFQKGIPLTPELQDNMHLKDLAKTYAIYRAFLKRYSATGNENEYGIKLKHYEKLLKDIENSITKETLEITSETTSVFGTFKIGRG
;
A
#
# COMPACT_ATOMS: atom_id res chain seq x y z
N MET A 1 3.89 -7.30 10.81
CA MET A 1 4.57 -5.98 10.86
C MET A 1 3.50 -4.89 10.85
N GLU A 2 3.68 -3.80 11.59
CA GLU A 2 2.70 -2.70 11.64
C GLU A 2 3.16 -1.55 10.75
N PHE A 3 2.39 -1.24 9.69
CA PHE A 3 2.64 -0.13 8.77
C PHE A 3 1.82 1.10 9.14
N ILE A 4 0.61 0.88 9.67
CA ILE A 4 -0.30 1.94 10.13
C ILE A 4 -0.92 1.59 11.47
N THR A 5 -1.37 2.62 12.17
CA THR A 5 -2.16 2.53 13.41
C THR A 5 -3.49 3.26 13.26
N LEU A 6 -4.39 3.15 14.25
CA LEU A 6 -5.65 3.92 14.26
C LEU A 6 -5.43 5.43 14.19
N LEU A 7 -4.29 5.93 14.68
CA LEU A 7 -3.94 7.36 14.65
C LEU A 7 -3.62 7.85 13.23
N ASP A 8 -3.26 6.95 12.34
CA ASP A 8 -2.91 7.26 10.96
C ASP A 8 -4.12 7.45 10.03
N ILE A 9 -5.31 7.11 10.52
CA ILE A 9 -6.58 7.20 9.78
C ILE A 9 -7.17 8.60 9.98
N PRO A 10 -7.55 9.31 8.89
CA PRO A 10 -8.26 10.57 9.01
C PRO A 10 -9.61 10.38 9.74
N THR A 11 -9.84 11.18 10.77
CA THR A 11 -11.06 11.12 11.61
C THR A 11 -12.31 11.63 10.89
N ASP A 12 -12.14 12.30 9.74
CA ASP A 12 -13.21 12.87 8.92
C ASP A 12 -13.97 11.84 8.06
N GLU A 13 -13.59 10.56 8.10
CA GLU A 13 -14.32 9.54 7.37
C GLU A 13 -15.68 9.25 8.04
N LEU A 14 -16.73 9.14 7.23
CA LEU A 14 -18.13 8.87 7.65
C LEU A 14 -18.33 7.47 8.27
N ILE A 15 -17.25 6.74 8.52
CA ILE A 15 -17.24 5.36 8.95
C ILE A 15 -16.26 5.16 10.10
N GLN A 16 -16.68 4.37 11.09
CA GLN A 16 -15.82 3.99 12.19
C GLN A 16 -14.89 2.87 11.73
N ILE A 17 -13.58 3.11 11.83
CA ILE A 17 -12.55 2.11 11.57
C ILE A 17 -12.13 1.53 12.92
N GLU A 18 -12.19 0.20 13.05
CA GLU A 18 -11.77 -0.49 14.27
C GLU A 18 -10.36 -1.09 14.07
N GLN A 19 -9.73 -1.50 15.17
CA GLN A 19 -8.40 -2.12 15.13
C GLN A 19 -8.38 -3.36 14.21
N SER A 20 -9.51 -4.07 14.10
CA SER A 20 -9.62 -5.27 13.27
C SER A 20 -9.39 -4.99 11.77
N GLU A 21 -9.75 -3.80 11.30
CA GLU A 21 -9.54 -3.34 9.93
C GLU A 21 -8.09 -2.92 9.71
N ILE A 22 -7.46 -2.32 10.72
CA ILE A 22 -6.04 -1.96 10.71
C ILE A 22 -5.15 -3.20 10.64
N ASP A 23 -5.44 -4.20 11.47
CA ASP A 23 -4.68 -5.46 11.51
C ASP A 23 -4.75 -6.18 10.16
N GLU A 24 -5.93 -6.16 9.53
CA GLU A 24 -6.10 -6.76 8.21
C GLU A 24 -5.38 -5.96 7.12
N ALA A 25 -5.41 -4.63 7.19
CA ALA A 25 -4.70 -3.78 6.26
C ALA A 25 -3.18 -4.00 6.33
N ASN A 26 -2.63 -4.11 7.53
CA ASN A 26 -1.22 -4.45 7.72
C ASN A 26 -0.87 -5.82 7.10
N ARG A 27 -1.71 -6.84 7.32
CA ARG A 27 -1.56 -8.17 6.67
C ARG A 27 -1.70 -8.11 5.15
N TYR A 28 -2.54 -7.22 4.64
CA TYR A 28 -2.75 -7.04 3.22
C TYR A 28 -1.48 -6.52 2.55
N VAL A 29 -0.82 -5.53 3.14
CA VAL A 29 0.48 -5.04 2.67
C VAL A 29 1.53 -6.14 2.66
N GLU A 30 1.62 -6.94 3.72
CA GLU A 30 2.54 -8.09 3.79
C GLU A 30 2.28 -9.08 2.63
N ARG A 31 1.00 -9.35 2.32
CA ARG A 31 0.62 -10.23 1.19
C ARG A 31 1.01 -9.62 -0.16
N VAL A 32 0.81 -8.32 -0.36
CA VAL A 32 1.19 -7.63 -1.60
C VAL A 32 2.71 -7.68 -1.80
N LEU A 33 3.49 -7.38 -0.76
CA LEU A 33 4.95 -7.48 -0.79
C LEU A 33 5.41 -8.90 -1.12
N PHE A 34 4.81 -9.91 -0.48
CA PHE A 34 5.10 -11.31 -0.77
C PHE A 34 4.79 -11.69 -2.22
N GLN A 35 3.63 -11.28 -2.76
CA GLN A 35 3.26 -11.54 -4.16
C GLN A 35 4.20 -10.87 -5.16
N LYS A 36 4.75 -9.70 -4.81
CA LYS A 36 5.76 -8.99 -5.62
C LYS A 36 7.18 -9.54 -5.42
N GLY A 37 7.36 -10.55 -4.56
CA GLY A 37 8.67 -11.13 -4.24
C GLY A 37 9.60 -10.12 -3.57
N ILE A 38 9.05 -9.28 -2.70
CA ILE A 38 9.75 -8.24 -1.95
C ILE A 38 9.93 -8.71 -0.51
N PRO A 39 11.18 -8.76 0.01
CA PRO A 39 11.41 -9.18 1.39
C PRO A 39 10.83 -8.14 2.36
N LEU A 40 10.24 -8.63 3.45
CA LEU A 40 9.75 -7.77 4.51
C LEU A 40 10.94 -7.26 5.33
N THR A 41 11.33 -6.00 5.15
CA THR A 41 12.41 -5.36 5.92
C THR A 41 11.86 -4.23 6.80
N PRO A 42 12.45 -3.96 7.98
CA PRO A 42 12.06 -2.85 8.88
C PRO A 42 11.98 -1.50 8.18
N GLU A 43 12.83 -1.26 7.19
CA GLU A 43 12.90 -0.01 6.44
C GLU A 43 11.63 0.26 5.62
N LEU A 44 10.89 -0.80 5.25
CA LEU A 44 9.63 -0.67 4.53
C LEU A 44 8.48 -0.19 5.42
N GLN A 45 8.60 -0.24 6.75
CA GLN A 45 7.56 0.27 7.65
C GLN A 45 7.29 1.75 7.47
N ASP A 46 8.33 2.53 7.17
CA ASP A 46 8.21 3.97 7.00
C ASP A 46 7.94 4.42 5.57
N ASN A 47 7.83 3.47 4.63
CA ASN A 47 7.57 3.80 3.24
C ASN A 47 6.16 4.38 3.06
N MET A 48 6.08 5.56 2.47
CA MET A 48 4.82 6.29 2.28
C MET A 48 3.82 5.51 1.41
N HIS A 49 4.28 4.80 0.38
CA HIS A 49 3.39 4.03 -0.49
C HIS A 49 2.77 2.82 0.21
N LEU A 50 3.52 2.17 1.11
CA LEU A 50 3.01 1.04 1.89
C LEU A 50 2.06 1.50 2.99
N LYS A 51 2.35 2.65 3.61
CA LYS A 51 1.40 3.32 4.52
C LYS A 51 0.11 3.68 3.81
N ASP A 52 0.18 4.31 2.64
CA ASP A 52 -1.01 4.67 1.86
C ASP A 52 -1.80 3.44 1.41
N LEU A 53 -1.13 2.36 1.01
CA LEU A 53 -1.79 1.09 0.69
C LEU A 53 -2.58 0.56 1.90
N ALA A 54 -1.94 0.50 3.06
CA ALA A 54 -2.60 0.04 4.28
C ALA A 54 -3.78 0.95 4.67
N LYS A 55 -3.60 2.28 4.64
CA LYS A 55 -4.67 3.24 4.98
C LYS A 55 -5.87 3.06 4.06
N THR A 56 -5.61 3.02 2.76
CA THR A 56 -6.65 2.86 1.74
C THR A 56 -7.39 1.54 1.92
N TYR A 57 -6.68 0.46 2.25
CA TYR A 57 -7.29 -0.85 2.47
C TYR A 57 -8.15 -0.89 3.73
N ALA A 58 -7.68 -0.30 4.83
CA ALA A 58 -8.44 -0.21 6.08
C ALA A 58 -9.76 0.54 5.85
N ILE A 59 -9.72 1.68 5.15
CA ILE A 59 -10.88 2.48 4.78
C ILE A 59 -11.83 1.68 3.88
N TYR A 60 -11.30 1.04 2.83
CA TYR A 60 -12.06 0.19 1.92
C TYR A 60 -12.82 -0.91 2.68
N ARG A 61 -12.15 -1.63 3.59
CA ARG A 61 -12.75 -2.72 4.34
C ARG A 61 -13.83 -2.24 5.30
N ALA A 62 -13.62 -1.09 5.95
CA ALA A 62 -14.60 -0.48 6.83
C ALA A 62 -15.84 -0.02 6.05
N PHE A 63 -15.67 0.57 4.85
CA PHE A 63 -16.78 0.85 3.93
C PHE A 63 -17.50 -0.42 3.48
N LEU A 64 -16.76 -1.51 3.21
CA LEU A 64 -17.33 -2.78 2.77
C LEU A 64 -18.21 -3.40 3.86
N LYS A 65 -17.73 -3.41 5.09
CA LYS A 65 -18.48 -3.85 6.28
C LYS A 65 -19.77 -3.04 6.44
N ARG A 66 -19.69 -1.72 6.27
CA ARG A 66 -20.84 -0.83 6.39
C ARG A 66 -21.84 -1.01 5.25
N TYR A 67 -21.35 -1.19 4.03
CA TYR A 67 -22.17 -1.51 2.85
C TYR A 67 -22.92 -2.82 3.06
N SER A 68 -22.23 -3.90 3.47
CA SER A 68 -22.87 -5.19 3.74
C SER A 68 -23.90 -5.14 4.86
N ALA A 69 -23.70 -4.25 5.86
CA ALA A 69 -24.64 -4.08 6.97
C ALA A 69 -25.87 -3.22 6.62
N THR A 70 -25.75 -2.25 5.72
CA THR A 70 -26.82 -1.28 5.40
C THR A 70 -27.51 -1.53 4.07
N GLY A 71 -26.86 -2.23 3.14
CA GLY A 71 -27.35 -2.46 1.77
C GLY A 71 -27.51 -1.17 0.95
N ASN A 72 -26.97 -0.04 1.42
CA ASN A 72 -27.21 1.26 0.80
C ASN A 72 -26.22 1.49 -0.34
N GLU A 73 -26.58 1.02 -1.55
CA GLU A 73 -25.67 0.96 -2.69
C GLU A 73 -25.25 2.32 -3.23
N ASN A 74 -26.09 3.35 -3.05
CA ASN A 74 -25.89 4.64 -3.71
C ASN A 74 -24.75 5.48 -3.10
N GLU A 75 -24.56 5.47 -1.78
CA GLU A 75 -23.56 6.32 -1.13
C GLU A 75 -22.25 5.55 -0.89
N TYR A 76 -22.35 4.35 -0.32
CA TYR A 76 -21.19 3.53 0.01
C TYR A 76 -20.65 2.76 -1.20
N GLY A 77 -21.50 2.40 -2.17
CA GLY A 77 -21.07 1.68 -3.37
C GLY A 77 -20.18 2.53 -4.30
N ILE A 78 -20.45 3.84 -4.40
CA ILE A 78 -19.60 4.77 -5.17
C ILE A 78 -18.23 4.91 -4.50
N LYS A 79 -18.22 5.11 -3.17
CA LYS A 79 -16.98 5.18 -2.39
C LYS A 79 -16.18 3.88 -2.49
N LEU A 80 -16.83 2.72 -2.38
CA LEU A 80 -16.16 1.42 -2.52
C LEU A 80 -15.45 1.28 -3.86
N LYS A 81 -16.12 1.60 -4.97
CA LYS A 81 -15.50 1.56 -6.31
C LYS A 81 -14.33 2.54 -6.42
N HIS A 82 -14.43 3.72 -5.80
CA HIS A 82 -13.37 4.70 -5.76
C HIS A 82 -12.13 4.16 -5.01
N TYR A 83 -12.31 3.63 -3.79
CA TYR A 83 -11.20 3.06 -3.03
C TYR A 83 -10.65 1.77 -3.65
N GLU A 84 -11.48 0.93 -4.28
CA GLU A 84 -11.01 -0.24 -5.02
C GLU A 84 -10.10 0.18 -6.18
N LYS A 85 -10.45 1.26 -6.89
CA LYS A 85 -9.61 1.82 -7.95
C LYS A 85 -8.30 2.38 -7.39
N LEU A 86 -8.37 3.17 -6.32
CA LEU A 86 -7.17 3.70 -5.65
C LEU A 86 -6.24 2.59 -5.17
N LEU A 87 -6.77 1.52 -4.58
CA LEU A 87 -5.98 0.35 -4.19
C LEU A 87 -5.23 -0.26 -5.36
N LYS A 88 -5.91 -0.48 -6.50
CA LYS A 88 -5.26 -0.99 -7.71
C LYS A 88 -4.19 -0.05 -8.25
N ASP A 89 -4.47 1.26 -8.26
CA ASP A 89 -3.50 2.27 -8.69
C ASP A 89 -2.25 2.28 -7.78
N ILE A 90 -2.43 2.21 -6.45
CA ILE A 90 -1.33 2.14 -5.47
C ILE A 90 -0.56 0.82 -5.62
N GLU A 91 -1.24 -0.33 -5.72
CA GLU A 91 -0.60 -1.64 -5.93
C GLU A 91 0.20 -1.75 -7.24
N ASN A 92 -0.27 -1.07 -8.28
CA ASN A 92 0.44 -0.98 -9.55
C ASN A 92 1.64 -0.04 -9.44
N SER A 93 1.53 1.02 -8.64
CA SER A 93 2.64 1.93 -8.36
C SER A 93 3.74 1.31 -7.49
N ILE A 94 3.40 0.29 -6.67
CA ILE A 94 4.36 -0.46 -5.85
C ILE A 94 5.15 -1.42 -6.74
N THR A 95 6.37 -1.01 -7.06
CA THR A 95 7.40 -1.78 -7.74
C THR A 95 8.66 -1.80 -6.86
N LYS A 96 9.61 -2.68 -7.19
CA LYS A 96 10.89 -2.73 -6.47
C LYS A 96 11.66 -1.41 -6.56
N GLU A 97 11.48 -0.67 -7.65
CA GLU A 97 12.09 0.63 -7.90
C GLU A 97 11.47 1.75 -7.04
N THR A 98 10.13 1.78 -6.89
CA THR A 98 9.43 2.77 -6.05
C THR A 98 9.59 2.55 -4.56
N LEU A 99 9.92 1.32 -4.14
CA LEU A 99 10.22 1.02 -2.74
C LEU A 99 11.69 1.28 -2.37
N GLU A 100 12.46 1.91 -3.27
CA GLU A 100 13.91 2.14 -3.12
C GLU A 100 14.68 0.85 -2.79
N ILE A 101 14.09 -0.31 -3.13
CA ILE A 101 14.76 -1.61 -3.10
C ILE A 101 15.55 -1.70 -4.40
N THR A 102 16.45 -0.75 -4.59
CA THR A 102 17.61 -0.99 -5.42
C THR A 102 18.38 -2.09 -4.71
N SER A 103 18.09 -3.35 -5.07
CA SER A 103 19.08 -4.39 -4.97
C SER A 103 20.36 -3.80 -5.53
N GLU A 104 21.36 -3.60 -4.67
CA GLU A 104 22.73 -3.38 -5.11
C GLU A 104 23.05 -4.47 -6.12
N THR A 105 22.95 -4.13 -7.40
CA THR A 105 23.46 -4.93 -8.49
C THR A 105 24.55 -4.10 -9.14
N THR A 106 25.64 -3.98 -8.39
CA THR A 106 27.02 -4.00 -8.85
C THR A 106 27.21 -3.95 -10.36
N SER A 107 27.67 -2.82 -10.89
CA SER A 107 29.00 -2.75 -11.51
C SER A 107 29.20 -1.40 -12.18
N VAL A 108 30.20 -0.70 -11.67
CA VAL A 108 30.97 0.31 -12.39
C VAL A 108 31.46 -0.31 -13.71
N PHE A 109 30.70 -0.16 -14.80
CA PHE A 109 31.26 -0.38 -16.13
C PHE A 109 32.20 0.79 -16.40
N GLY A 110 33.49 0.51 -16.21
CA GLY A 110 34.56 1.47 -16.34
C GLY A 110 34.47 2.26 -17.65
N THR A 111 34.69 3.56 -17.54
CA THR A 111 35.08 4.42 -18.65
C THR A 111 36.25 3.80 -19.41
N PHE A 112 35.97 3.14 -20.53
CA PHE A 112 36.98 2.93 -21.56
C PHE A 112 37.15 4.25 -22.31
N LYS A 113 38.21 5.00 -21.97
CA LYS A 113 38.74 6.01 -22.87
C LYS A 113 39.31 5.27 -24.09
N ILE A 114 38.59 5.30 -25.20
CA ILE A 114 39.15 4.90 -26.49
C ILE A 114 40.11 6.03 -26.91
N GLY A 115 41.38 5.89 -26.53
CA GLY A 115 42.46 6.69 -27.08
C GLY A 115 42.73 6.24 -28.51
N ARG A 116 42.52 7.14 -29.47
CA ARG A 116 43.03 6.99 -30.84
C ARG A 116 44.54 7.23 -30.81
N GLY A 117 45.31 6.26 -31.28
CA GLY A 117 46.75 6.32 -31.52
C GLY A 117 47.12 5.30 -32.57
#